data_AF-A0A7J6U407-F1
#
_entry.id   AF-A0A7J6U407-F1
#
_cell.length_a   1.000
_cell.length_b   1.000
_cell.length_c   1.000
_cell.angle_alpha   90.00
_cell.angle_beta   90.00
_cell.angle_gamma   90.00
#
_symmetry.space_group_name_H-M   'P 1'
#
loop_
_entity.id
_entity.type
_entity.pdbx_description
1 polymer ?
#
loop_
_entity_poly.entity_id
_entity_poly.type
_entity_poly.pdbx_seq_one_letter_code
_entity_poly.pdbx_strand_id
1 'polypeptide(L)'
;SGASPVNPATRGDTSIPMLRRSNVLKGGPPGGSSCLTAGVALYVIRRGKRREPALARIDGLIVYPIKSAAGVQVDHSEVTWKGLKHDRSYCIVVPVEESQQGARGEYRVLTQRTAPQMSRLHPSLPNSGGISLIFANADDDLSSSIRVPLQREGERITVAVWGEEARGIDQGDGVAEWLSRHLEVPGARLIKSVDKEEFLRCLPPKKGGREGDGIDFQDGFPLLLLSRASASQLISHVPIAVGRCMDYRRFRPNILLDGCPAYTEEKYSTVEFEREDLGFSLDLTRPCSRCTVPSVDPDTGIMDTTTKEPFPTLSNLRRGAVLYAIRASKKDESVEAREPTVARIDQLIVYPIKSAAGVQVDHSEVTWKGLKHDRSYCIVVPVEESQQGARGEYRALSQAKTPRMSLIHPSLPSSEGITLSFMEDVEQPSTIHVPLLTDSRRITIVLWGNTAMGIDRGDPVAEWLSGHLRIPGTRLLKSVDDEELTRSLAVAQDSAEAHGLDFHYIRPLDVLSRASAYQLISRVPVEVGRSMDCRRFRSNIILDGCPPFAEEKYATLQFQDNPSLSIDLGAPSTFCPN
;
A
#
# COMPACT_ATOMS: atom_id res chain seq x y z
N SER A 1 -65.82 18.93 -28.01
CA SER A 1 -65.49 20.09 -27.15
C SER A 1 -65.51 19.65 -25.70
N GLY A 2 -64.35 19.74 -25.04
CA GLY A 2 -64.20 19.83 -23.57
C GLY A 2 -64.53 18.59 -22.73
N ALA A 3 -63.51 17.94 -22.18
CA ALA A 3 -63.10 18.10 -20.77
C ALA A 3 -62.28 16.88 -20.29
N SER A 4 -61.06 17.13 -19.78
CA SER A 4 -60.37 16.23 -18.84
C SER A 4 -61.02 16.35 -17.45
N PRO A 5 -60.76 15.42 -16.49
CA PRO A 5 -59.60 15.63 -15.60
C PRO A 5 -58.87 14.35 -15.07
N VAL A 6 -57.57 14.54 -14.83
CA VAL A 6 -56.77 14.14 -13.63
C VAL A 6 -56.22 12.69 -13.47
N ASN A 7 -54.89 12.68 -13.27
CA ASN A 7 -53.85 11.68 -12.94
C ASN A 7 -54.00 11.07 -11.50
N PRO A 8 -53.18 10.13 -10.95
CA PRO A 8 -51.80 9.73 -11.32
C PRO A 8 -51.36 8.24 -11.11
N ALA A 9 -50.10 7.99 -11.50
CA ALA A 9 -49.12 7.06 -10.89
C ALA A 9 -49.06 5.58 -11.34
N THR A 10 -48.17 5.30 -12.29
CA THR A 10 -47.49 4.00 -12.43
C THR A 10 -45.99 4.18 -12.21
N ARG A 11 -45.46 3.51 -11.18
CA ARG A 11 -44.02 3.35 -10.92
C ARG A 11 -43.46 2.39 -11.96
N GLY A 12 -42.58 2.91 -12.82
CA GLY A 12 -41.79 2.12 -13.76
C GLY A 12 -40.66 1.38 -13.06
N ASP A 13 -40.65 0.08 -13.31
CA ASP A 13 -39.62 -0.92 -13.10
C ASP A 13 -38.19 -0.38 -13.33
N THR A 14 -37.33 -0.46 -12.32
CA THR A 14 -35.88 -0.19 -12.45
C THR A 14 -35.13 -1.51 -12.32
N SER A 15 -35.06 -2.22 -13.44
CA SER A 15 -34.15 -3.35 -13.61
C SER A 15 -32.71 -2.84 -13.58
N ILE A 16 -31.94 -3.31 -12.60
CA ILE A 16 -30.49 -3.11 -12.52
C ILE A 16 -29.85 -3.90 -13.66
N PRO A 17 -29.02 -3.30 -14.53
CA PRO A 17 -28.43 -4.02 -15.64
C PRO A 17 -27.42 -5.05 -15.13
N MET A 18 -27.74 -6.34 -15.35
CA MET A 18 -26.78 -7.43 -15.29
C MET A 18 -25.59 -7.09 -16.19
N LEU A 19 -24.41 -6.95 -15.60
CA LEU A 19 -23.14 -6.85 -16.31
C LEU A 19 -22.95 -8.09 -17.19
N ARG A 20 -23.03 -7.87 -18.52
CA ARG A 20 -22.73 -8.86 -19.55
C ARG A 20 -21.27 -9.30 -19.45
N ARG A 21 -21.06 -10.60 -19.66
CA ARG A 21 -19.79 -11.27 -19.94
C ARG A 21 -18.91 -10.42 -20.87
N SER A 22 -17.75 -9.95 -20.40
CA SER A 22 -16.72 -9.40 -21.28
C SER A 22 -15.32 -9.68 -20.73
N ASN A 23 -14.59 -10.48 -21.49
CA ASN A 23 -13.13 -10.63 -21.53
C ASN A 23 -12.42 -11.10 -20.26
N VAL A 24 -12.62 -12.38 -19.91
CA VAL A 24 -11.64 -13.17 -19.15
C VAL A 24 -10.35 -13.22 -19.97
N LEU A 25 -9.23 -12.79 -19.37
CA LEU A 25 -7.90 -12.92 -19.95
C LEU A 25 -7.63 -14.36 -20.40
N LYS A 26 -7.14 -14.54 -21.63
CA LYS A 26 -6.59 -15.78 -22.19
C LYS A 26 -5.25 -16.18 -21.55
N GLY A 27 -5.12 -16.08 -20.24
CA GLY A 27 -3.98 -16.59 -19.48
C GLY A 27 -4.46 -17.73 -18.61
N GLY A 28 -4.21 -18.98 -19.02
CA GLY A 28 -4.45 -20.14 -18.16
C GLY A 28 -3.63 -20.06 -16.86
N PRO A 29 -3.85 -20.96 -15.89
CA PRO A 29 -2.92 -21.13 -14.76
C PRO A 29 -1.48 -21.21 -15.28
N PRO A 30 -0.46 -20.78 -14.50
CA PRO A 30 0.93 -20.99 -14.89
C PRO A 30 1.12 -22.47 -15.25
N GLY A 31 1.36 -22.75 -16.52
CA GLY A 31 1.60 -24.10 -17.04
C GLY A 31 3.06 -24.46 -16.82
N GLY A 32 3.30 -25.58 -16.13
CA GLY A 32 4.62 -25.97 -15.59
C GLY A 32 4.55 -26.10 -14.08
N SER A 33 5.45 -26.87 -13.44
CA SER A 33 5.42 -27.21 -12.01
C SER A 33 5.50 -25.99 -11.07
N SER A 34 4.40 -25.27 -10.85
CA SER A 34 4.27 -24.06 -10.01
C SER A 34 4.16 -24.38 -8.51
N CYS A 35 4.99 -25.31 -8.02
CA CYS A 35 4.93 -25.79 -6.64
C CYS A 35 5.96 -25.08 -5.75
N LEU A 36 5.51 -24.30 -4.76
CA LEU A 36 6.40 -23.81 -3.71
C LEU A 36 6.78 -24.96 -2.78
N THR A 37 8.01 -24.95 -2.30
CA THR A 37 8.52 -25.92 -1.33
C THR A 37 9.15 -25.16 -0.15
N ALA A 38 8.90 -25.60 1.07
CA ALA A 38 9.60 -25.11 2.25
C ALA A 38 11.11 -25.38 2.11
N GLY A 39 11.93 -24.48 2.63
CA GLY A 39 13.38 -24.51 2.46
C GLY A 39 13.91 -23.90 1.17
N VAL A 40 13.05 -23.53 0.21
CA VAL A 40 13.47 -22.83 -1.01
C VAL A 40 13.98 -21.43 -0.65
N ALA A 41 15.17 -21.11 -1.14
CA ALA A 41 15.73 -19.77 -1.08
C ALA A 41 15.04 -18.87 -2.12
N LEU A 42 14.81 -17.64 -1.73
CA LEU A 42 14.18 -16.62 -2.55
C LEU A 42 14.92 -15.30 -2.40
N TYR A 43 14.92 -14.57 -3.50
CA TYR A 43 15.43 -13.22 -3.61
C TYR A 43 14.27 -12.27 -3.41
N VAL A 44 14.34 -11.46 -2.35
CA VAL A 44 13.39 -10.36 -2.19
C VAL A 44 13.91 -9.18 -3.02
N ILE A 45 13.25 -8.90 -4.14
CA ILE A 45 13.74 -7.96 -5.18
C ILE A 45 12.99 -6.63 -5.13
N ARG A 46 13.77 -5.55 -5.23
CA ARG A 46 13.30 -4.17 -5.12
C ARG A 46 12.78 -3.68 -6.48
N ARG A 47 11.70 -2.90 -6.49
CA ARG A 47 11.44 -1.98 -7.60
C ARG A 47 12.50 -0.88 -7.59
N GLY A 48 13.44 -0.96 -8.53
CA GLY A 48 14.42 0.09 -8.81
C GLY A 48 15.66 0.10 -7.91
N LYS A 49 16.82 0.20 -8.55
CA LYS A 49 18.24 0.08 -8.10
C LYS A 49 18.78 -1.32 -7.77
N ARG A 50 19.90 -1.63 -8.44
CA ARG A 50 20.97 -2.55 -8.03
C ARG A 50 21.35 -2.32 -6.55
N ARG A 51 20.73 -3.07 -5.66
CA ARG A 51 21.37 -3.55 -4.42
C ARG A 51 21.27 -5.07 -4.45
N GLU A 52 22.21 -5.74 -3.81
CA GLU A 52 22.15 -7.19 -3.68
C GLU A 52 20.78 -7.60 -3.12
N PRO A 53 20.10 -8.58 -3.75
CA PRO A 53 18.82 -9.05 -3.25
C PRO A 53 18.99 -9.52 -1.80
N ALA A 54 18.03 -9.20 -0.93
CA ALA A 54 18.01 -9.82 0.38
C ALA A 54 17.64 -11.29 0.18
N LEU A 55 18.58 -12.18 0.47
CA LEU A 55 18.33 -13.60 0.49
C LEU A 55 17.45 -13.91 1.70
N ALA A 56 16.33 -14.57 1.46
CA ALA A 56 15.49 -15.15 2.50
C ALA A 56 15.14 -16.59 2.12
N ARG A 57 14.64 -17.35 3.08
CA ARG A 57 14.20 -18.73 2.86
C ARG A 57 12.75 -18.89 3.28
N ILE A 58 11.99 -19.70 2.57
CA ILE A 58 10.68 -20.15 3.04
C ILE A 58 10.91 -21.08 4.23
N ASP A 59 10.56 -20.62 5.41
CA ASP A 59 10.60 -21.44 6.62
C ASP A 59 9.33 -22.29 6.78
N GLY A 60 8.18 -21.76 6.36
CA GLY A 60 6.93 -22.49 6.43
C GLY A 60 5.95 -22.07 5.34
N LEU A 61 5.25 -23.05 4.78
CA LEU A 61 4.04 -22.86 3.99
C LEU A 61 2.84 -23.28 4.83
N ILE A 62 1.89 -22.37 4.99
CA ILE A 62 0.68 -22.62 5.78
C ILE A 62 -0.55 -22.41 4.90
N VAL A 63 -1.34 -23.47 4.76
CA VAL A 63 -2.64 -23.44 4.09
C VAL A 63 -3.72 -23.30 5.17
N TYR A 64 -4.73 -22.46 4.94
CA TYR A 64 -5.91 -22.37 5.81
C TYR A 64 -7.14 -22.90 5.08
N PRO A 65 -7.38 -24.23 5.01
CA PRO A 65 -8.44 -24.80 4.18
C PRO A 65 -9.82 -24.21 4.45
N ILE A 66 -10.13 -24.00 5.74
CA ILE A 66 -11.36 -23.34 6.20
C ILE A 66 -11.05 -21.93 6.66
N LYS A 67 -11.83 -20.96 6.18
CA LYS A 67 -11.78 -19.58 6.66
C LYS A 67 -11.93 -19.54 8.19
N SER A 68 -10.99 -18.86 8.86
CA SER A 68 -10.98 -18.71 10.32
C SER A 68 -10.73 -20.00 11.13
N ALA A 69 -10.36 -21.12 10.49
CA ALA A 69 -9.87 -22.31 11.20
C ALA A 69 -8.35 -22.30 11.39
N ALA A 70 -7.79 -23.31 12.07
CA ALA A 70 -6.34 -23.49 12.20
C ALA A 70 -5.67 -23.68 10.83
N GLY A 71 -4.37 -23.37 10.77
CA GLY A 71 -3.54 -23.57 9.58
C GLY A 71 -2.95 -24.97 9.54
N VAL A 72 -2.72 -25.47 8.33
CA VAL A 72 -2.02 -26.72 8.04
C VAL A 72 -0.67 -26.36 7.45
N GLN A 73 0.40 -26.67 8.17
CA GLN A 73 1.74 -26.53 7.64
C GLN A 73 2.01 -27.65 6.62
N VAL A 74 2.54 -27.28 5.47
CA VAL A 74 2.83 -28.20 4.36
C VAL A 74 4.26 -28.02 3.88
N ASP A 75 4.87 -29.11 3.42
CA ASP A 75 6.23 -29.05 2.85
C ASP A 75 6.22 -28.43 1.46
N HIS A 76 5.13 -28.60 0.71
CA HIS A 76 4.97 -28.04 -0.62
C HIS A 76 3.51 -27.70 -0.93
N SER A 77 3.29 -26.73 -1.80
CA SER A 77 1.96 -26.35 -2.26
C SER A 77 2.00 -25.73 -3.66
N GLU A 78 1.07 -26.14 -4.52
CA GLU A 78 0.84 -25.50 -5.81
C GLU A 78 0.33 -24.07 -5.59
N VAL A 79 0.92 -23.11 -6.31
CA VAL A 79 0.48 -21.72 -6.30
C VAL A 79 -0.47 -21.48 -7.45
N THR A 80 -1.66 -20.99 -7.10
CA THR A 80 -2.72 -20.62 -8.04
C THR A 80 -2.95 -19.11 -7.99
N TRP A 81 -3.73 -18.58 -8.94
CA TRP A 81 -4.20 -17.19 -8.90
C TRP A 81 -5.04 -16.87 -7.65
N LYS A 82 -5.59 -17.90 -6.98
CA LYS A 82 -6.34 -17.80 -5.72
C LYS A 82 -5.46 -17.93 -4.47
N GLY A 83 -4.16 -18.18 -4.63
CA GLY A 83 -3.19 -18.39 -3.55
C GLY A 83 -2.69 -19.84 -3.49
N LEU A 84 -2.26 -20.29 -2.31
CA LEU A 84 -1.87 -21.69 -2.12
C LEU A 84 -3.07 -22.60 -2.39
N LYS A 85 -2.84 -23.74 -3.03
CA LYS A 85 -3.89 -24.72 -3.31
C LYS A 85 -4.66 -25.07 -2.04
N HIS A 86 -5.98 -25.11 -2.16
CA HIS A 86 -6.95 -25.35 -1.08
C HIS A 86 -7.10 -24.23 -0.04
N ASP A 87 -6.29 -23.16 -0.07
CA ASP A 87 -6.40 -22.07 0.89
C ASP A 87 -7.76 -21.37 0.83
N ARG A 88 -8.44 -21.35 1.97
CA ARG A 88 -9.75 -20.73 2.21
C ARG A 88 -10.78 -21.12 1.14
N SER A 89 -10.69 -22.36 0.68
CA SER A 89 -11.66 -22.97 -0.23
C SER A 89 -12.95 -23.37 0.50
N TYR A 90 -12.90 -23.57 1.82
CA TYR A 90 -14.07 -23.79 2.65
C TYR A 90 -14.38 -22.59 3.55
N CYS A 91 -15.65 -22.47 3.94
CA CYS A 91 -16.13 -21.46 4.87
C CYS A 91 -17.22 -22.05 5.77
N ILE A 92 -17.30 -21.57 7.02
CA ILE A 92 -18.41 -21.90 7.92
C ILE A 92 -19.41 -20.75 7.87
N VAL A 93 -20.69 -21.09 7.70
CA VAL A 93 -21.79 -20.14 7.60
C VAL A 93 -22.86 -20.46 8.64
N VAL A 94 -23.59 -19.45 9.06
CA VAL A 94 -24.67 -19.56 10.04
C VAL A 94 -25.90 -18.79 9.55
N PRO A 95 -27.12 -19.22 9.88
CA PRO A 95 -28.33 -18.51 9.49
C PRO A 95 -28.33 -17.09 10.06
N VAL A 96 -28.90 -16.17 9.30
CA VAL A 96 -29.16 -14.80 9.72
C VAL A 96 -30.57 -14.75 10.31
N GLU A 97 -30.74 -14.12 11.47
CA GLU A 97 -32.07 -13.87 12.05
C GLU A 97 -32.95 -13.10 11.06
N GLU A 98 -34.26 -13.38 11.03
CA GLU A 98 -35.23 -12.71 10.14
C GLU A 98 -35.16 -11.17 10.24
N SER A 99 -34.87 -10.64 11.43
CA SER A 99 -34.70 -9.21 11.68
C SER A 99 -33.49 -8.58 10.96
N GLN A 100 -32.51 -9.39 10.56
CA GLN A 100 -31.25 -8.97 9.92
C GLN A 100 -31.11 -9.47 8.47
N GLN A 101 -32.09 -10.22 7.95
CA GLN A 101 -32.02 -10.91 6.65
C GLN A 101 -31.85 -9.96 5.46
N GLY A 102 -32.43 -8.76 5.51
CA GLY A 102 -32.44 -7.71 4.47
C GLY A 102 -31.46 -7.88 3.28
N ALA A 103 -30.43 -7.02 3.17
CA ALA A 103 -29.52 -7.01 2.02
C ALA A 103 -28.41 -8.10 2.05
N ARG A 104 -28.48 -9.09 2.95
CA ARG A 104 -27.33 -9.97 3.29
C ARG A 104 -27.54 -11.46 3.00
N GLY A 105 -28.74 -11.85 2.56
CA GLY A 105 -29.09 -13.25 2.29
C GLY A 105 -29.39 -14.06 3.55
N GLU A 106 -29.70 -15.34 3.37
CA GLU A 106 -30.13 -16.26 4.45
C GLU A 106 -29.01 -16.63 5.42
N TYR A 107 -27.75 -16.56 4.96
CA TYR A 107 -26.58 -16.97 5.74
C TYR A 107 -25.52 -15.88 5.81
N ARG A 108 -24.79 -15.84 6.92
CA ARG A 108 -23.58 -15.03 7.12
C ARG A 108 -22.38 -15.89 7.41
N VAL A 109 -21.20 -15.38 7.06
CA VAL A 109 -19.92 -16.04 7.40
C VAL A 109 -19.67 -16.00 8.90
N LEU A 110 -19.32 -17.15 9.48
CA LEU A 110 -18.76 -17.23 10.83
C LEU A 110 -17.24 -16.98 10.78
N THR A 111 -16.72 -16.18 11.73
CA THR A 111 -15.30 -15.83 11.77
C THR A 111 -14.76 -15.91 13.19
N GLN A 112 -13.44 -16.00 13.35
CA GLN A 112 -12.75 -15.93 14.65
C GLN A 112 -13.06 -14.65 15.45
N ARG A 113 -13.61 -13.60 14.81
CA ARG A 113 -14.04 -12.38 15.51
C ARG A 113 -15.30 -12.58 16.35
N THR A 114 -16.17 -13.48 15.91
CA THR A 114 -17.46 -13.78 16.55
C THR A 114 -17.49 -15.16 17.20
N ALA A 115 -16.64 -16.08 16.73
CA ALA A 115 -16.45 -17.42 17.28
C ALA A 115 -14.95 -17.73 17.38
N PRO A 116 -14.25 -17.18 18.39
CA PRO A 116 -12.80 -17.37 18.59
C PRO A 116 -12.36 -18.85 18.62
N GLN A 117 -13.20 -19.73 19.17
CA GLN A 117 -13.03 -21.18 19.24
C GLN A 117 -12.84 -21.86 17.87
N MET A 118 -13.16 -21.19 16.75
CA MET A 118 -12.81 -21.68 15.42
C MET A 118 -11.29 -21.88 15.26
N SER A 119 -10.42 -21.20 16.02
CA SER A 119 -8.97 -21.46 15.98
C SER A 119 -8.58 -22.88 16.39
N ARG A 120 -9.41 -23.55 17.20
CA ARG A 120 -9.24 -24.94 17.64
C ARG A 120 -9.76 -25.97 16.64
N LEU A 121 -10.31 -25.52 15.52
CA LEU A 121 -10.70 -26.40 14.43
C LEU A 121 -9.49 -26.65 13.54
N HIS A 122 -8.93 -27.86 13.61
CA HIS A 122 -7.76 -28.31 12.86
C HIS A 122 -8.21 -29.11 11.62
N PRO A 123 -8.16 -28.51 10.43
CA PRO A 123 -8.41 -29.24 9.20
C PRO A 123 -7.21 -30.10 8.79
N SER A 124 -7.49 -31.18 8.08
CA SER A 124 -6.52 -31.95 7.32
C SER A 124 -7.12 -32.27 5.96
N LEU A 125 -6.30 -32.19 4.91
CA LEU A 125 -6.70 -32.44 3.53
C LEU A 125 -6.13 -33.81 3.10
N PRO A 126 -6.83 -34.92 3.36
CA PRO A 126 -6.42 -36.22 2.86
C PRO A 126 -6.52 -36.26 1.33
N ASN A 127 -5.59 -36.96 0.68
CA ASN A 127 -5.53 -37.11 -0.78
C ASN A 127 -6.81 -37.68 -1.43
N SER A 128 -7.74 -38.20 -0.64
CA SER A 128 -8.99 -38.86 -1.08
C SER A 128 -10.14 -37.91 -1.45
N GLY A 129 -9.87 -36.61 -1.66
CA GLY A 129 -10.87 -35.65 -2.13
C GLY A 129 -11.94 -35.31 -1.09
N GLY A 130 -11.54 -34.85 0.09
CA GLY A 130 -12.42 -34.39 1.17
C GLY A 130 -11.64 -33.64 2.24
N ILE A 131 -12.26 -33.35 3.37
CA ILE A 131 -11.60 -32.69 4.51
C ILE A 131 -11.88 -33.47 5.79
N SER A 132 -10.84 -33.67 6.60
CA SER A 132 -10.99 -34.21 7.96
C SER A 132 -10.84 -33.06 8.95
N LEU A 133 -11.70 -33.00 9.95
CA LEU A 133 -11.68 -31.95 10.96
C LEU A 133 -11.43 -32.59 12.33
N ILE A 134 -10.54 -31.98 13.10
CA ILE A 134 -10.34 -32.27 14.51
C ILE A 134 -10.68 -31.00 15.29
N PHE A 135 -11.50 -31.10 16.32
CA PHE A 135 -11.69 -30.03 17.28
C PHE A 135 -10.84 -30.32 18.52
N ALA A 136 -9.78 -29.54 18.72
CA ALA A 136 -8.92 -29.68 19.89
C ALA A 136 -9.65 -29.16 21.12
N ASN A 137 -9.67 -29.91 22.22
CA ASN A 137 -10.20 -29.44 23.49
C ASN A 137 -9.12 -28.72 24.28
N ALA A 138 -9.45 -27.56 24.86
CA ALA A 138 -8.49 -26.74 25.59
C ALA A 138 -7.97 -27.44 26.87
N ASP A 139 -8.83 -28.30 27.46
CA ASP A 139 -8.61 -28.89 28.80
C ASP A 139 -8.73 -30.44 28.82
N ASP A 140 -8.88 -31.12 27.68
CA ASP A 140 -9.17 -32.56 27.64
C ASP A 140 -8.41 -33.28 26.49
N ASP A 141 -7.85 -34.46 26.78
CA ASP A 141 -7.13 -35.31 25.81
C ASP A 141 -8.06 -35.90 24.73
N LEU A 142 -9.37 -35.77 24.90
CA LEU A 142 -10.38 -36.27 23.96
C LEU A 142 -10.67 -35.24 22.87
N SER A 143 -9.88 -35.28 21.79
CA SER A 143 -10.17 -34.56 20.55
C SER A 143 -11.32 -35.24 19.79
N SER A 144 -12.33 -34.47 19.36
CA SER A 144 -13.40 -34.95 18.50
C SER A 144 -13.01 -34.80 17.04
N SER A 145 -13.37 -35.75 16.18
CA SER A 145 -13.06 -35.68 14.75
C SER A 145 -14.21 -36.10 13.86
N ILE A 146 -14.21 -35.57 12.63
CA ILE A 146 -15.15 -35.94 11.59
C ILE A 146 -14.46 -35.95 10.23
N ARG A 147 -14.79 -36.95 9.39
CA ARG A 147 -14.41 -36.97 7.98
C ARG A 147 -15.57 -36.48 7.14
N VAL A 148 -15.29 -35.52 6.28
CA VAL A 148 -16.27 -34.88 5.40
C VAL A 148 -15.89 -35.19 3.96
N PRO A 149 -16.60 -36.13 3.30
CA PRO A 149 -16.43 -36.36 1.87
C PRO A 149 -16.72 -35.07 1.08
N LEU A 150 -15.95 -34.80 0.02
CA LEU A 150 -16.21 -33.64 -0.82
C LEU A 150 -17.54 -33.79 -1.55
N GLN A 151 -18.48 -32.90 -1.24
CA GLN A 151 -19.68 -32.73 -2.05
C GLN A 151 -19.36 -31.75 -3.18
N ARG A 152 -19.41 -32.26 -4.42
CA ARG A 152 -19.19 -31.50 -5.67
C ARG A 152 -20.49 -30.98 -6.30
N GLU A 153 -21.61 -31.56 -5.88
CA GLU A 153 -22.95 -31.25 -6.34
C GLU A 153 -23.85 -31.11 -5.10
N GLY A 154 -24.91 -30.31 -5.20
CA GLY A 154 -25.84 -30.11 -4.09
C GLY A 154 -26.33 -28.68 -3.97
N GLU A 155 -26.99 -28.42 -2.84
CA GLU A 155 -27.54 -27.11 -2.50
C GLU A 155 -26.44 -26.05 -2.45
N ARG A 156 -26.72 -24.91 -3.09
CA ARG A 156 -25.80 -23.76 -3.11
C ARG A 156 -26.28 -22.72 -2.13
N ILE A 157 -25.54 -22.59 -1.05
CA ILE A 157 -25.80 -21.56 -0.05
C ILE A 157 -25.17 -20.25 -0.53
N THR A 158 -26.01 -19.22 -0.60
CA THR A 158 -25.59 -17.85 -0.88
C THR A 158 -25.26 -17.14 0.43
N VAL A 159 -24.09 -16.53 0.51
CA VAL A 159 -23.57 -15.88 1.72
C VAL A 159 -22.98 -14.50 1.41
N ALA A 160 -23.24 -13.53 2.27
CA ALA A 160 -22.55 -12.24 2.21
C ALA A 160 -21.17 -12.31 2.87
N VAL A 161 -20.10 -12.12 2.09
CA VAL A 161 -18.73 -11.97 2.57
C VAL A 161 -18.34 -10.51 2.41
N TRP A 162 -18.26 -9.77 3.51
CA TRP A 162 -17.90 -8.34 3.49
C TRP A 162 -18.83 -7.46 2.63
N GLY A 163 -20.10 -7.85 2.49
CA GLY A 163 -21.10 -7.14 1.68
C GLY A 163 -21.11 -7.54 0.20
N GLU A 164 -20.27 -8.48 -0.21
CA GLU A 164 -20.28 -9.09 -1.55
C GLU A 164 -20.90 -10.49 -1.47
N GLU A 165 -21.72 -10.84 -2.45
CA GLU A 165 -22.33 -12.17 -2.54
C GLU A 165 -21.26 -13.21 -2.92
N ALA A 166 -21.19 -14.31 -2.18
CA ALA A 166 -20.43 -15.50 -2.53
C ALA A 166 -21.33 -16.74 -2.43
N ARG A 167 -21.00 -17.79 -3.16
CA ARG A 167 -21.78 -19.04 -3.16
C ARG A 167 -20.88 -20.23 -2.86
N GLY A 168 -21.39 -21.18 -2.10
CA GLY A 168 -20.69 -22.43 -1.81
C GLY A 168 -21.64 -23.63 -1.79
N ILE A 169 -21.08 -24.80 -2.06
CA ILE A 169 -21.79 -26.08 -1.99
C ILE A 169 -21.78 -26.56 -0.55
N ASP A 170 -22.96 -26.82 -0.03
CA ASP A 170 -23.12 -27.40 1.29
C ASP A 170 -22.46 -28.79 1.39
N GLN A 171 -21.71 -29.02 2.48
CA GLN A 171 -21.00 -30.27 2.72
C GLN A 171 -21.80 -31.27 3.59
N GLY A 172 -23.04 -30.94 3.95
CA GLY A 172 -24.04 -31.87 4.47
C GLY A 172 -24.32 -31.77 5.97
N ASP A 173 -25.42 -32.40 6.39
CA ASP A 173 -25.96 -32.24 7.76
C ASP A 173 -25.06 -32.82 8.84
N GLY A 174 -24.34 -33.91 8.58
CA GLY A 174 -23.45 -34.52 9.57
C GLY A 174 -22.32 -33.57 10.03
N VAL A 175 -21.71 -32.83 9.09
CA VAL A 175 -20.71 -31.80 9.47
C VAL A 175 -21.38 -30.56 10.06
N ALA A 176 -22.59 -30.21 9.63
CA ALA A 176 -23.33 -29.08 10.20
C ALA A 176 -23.69 -29.31 11.68
N GLU A 177 -24.20 -30.48 12.03
CA GLU A 177 -24.49 -30.86 13.42
C GLU A 177 -23.22 -30.91 14.26
N TRP A 178 -22.15 -31.49 13.72
CA TRP A 178 -20.86 -31.57 14.40
C TRP A 178 -20.29 -30.17 14.67
N LEU A 179 -20.30 -29.27 13.67
CA LEU A 179 -19.83 -27.89 13.85
C LEU A 179 -20.70 -27.10 14.82
N SER A 180 -22.03 -27.24 14.72
CA SER A 180 -22.96 -26.53 15.59
C SER A 180 -22.73 -26.88 17.07
N ARG A 181 -22.45 -28.17 17.35
CA ARG A 181 -22.13 -28.66 18.69
C ARG A 181 -20.80 -28.10 19.22
N HIS A 182 -19.71 -28.26 18.47
CA HIS A 182 -18.38 -27.91 18.98
C HIS A 182 -18.09 -26.41 18.99
N LEU A 183 -18.70 -25.67 18.06
CA LEU A 183 -18.59 -24.21 18.04
C LEU A 183 -19.64 -23.54 18.92
N GLU A 184 -20.61 -24.27 19.47
CA GLU A 184 -21.74 -23.72 20.24
C GLU A 184 -22.52 -22.65 19.44
N VAL A 185 -22.62 -22.82 18.13
CA VAL A 185 -23.36 -21.93 17.24
C VAL A 185 -24.42 -22.72 16.47
N PRO A 186 -25.70 -22.64 16.87
CA PRO A 186 -26.77 -23.37 16.20
C PRO A 186 -26.86 -23.02 14.71
N GLY A 187 -27.03 -24.05 13.87
CA GLY A 187 -27.17 -23.89 12.42
C GLY A 187 -25.86 -23.60 11.69
N ALA A 188 -24.70 -23.83 12.31
CA ALA A 188 -23.42 -23.74 11.63
C ALA A 188 -23.31 -24.81 10.54
N ARG A 189 -23.06 -24.40 9.29
CA ARG A 189 -22.88 -25.29 8.13
C ARG A 189 -21.51 -25.06 7.49
N LEU A 190 -20.93 -26.12 6.93
CA LEU A 190 -19.69 -26.05 6.16
C LEU A 190 -20.03 -25.95 4.68
N ILE A 191 -19.50 -24.93 4.00
CA ILE A 191 -19.63 -24.77 2.56
C ILE A 191 -18.27 -24.81 1.88
N LYS A 192 -18.21 -25.39 0.68
CA LYS A 192 -17.04 -25.43 -0.19
C LYS A 192 -17.25 -24.48 -1.38
N SER A 193 -16.22 -23.73 -1.76
CA SER A 193 -16.24 -22.91 -2.97
C SER A 193 -16.56 -23.78 -4.19
N VAL A 194 -17.38 -23.26 -5.10
CA VAL A 194 -17.69 -23.98 -6.35
C VAL A 194 -16.43 -24.07 -7.21
N ASP A 195 -16.09 -25.28 -7.66
CA ASP A 195 -14.95 -25.48 -8.57
C ASP A 195 -15.36 -25.09 -9.99
N LYS A 196 -15.14 -23.82 -10.35
CA LYS A 196 -15.02 -23.34 -11.74
C LYS A 196 -13.95 -22.28 -11.80
N GLU A 197 -13.44 -22.01 -13.00
CA GLU A 197 -12.40 -21.00 -13.31
C GLU A 197 -12.81 -19.55 -12.98
N GLU A 198 -13.82 -19.37 -12.14
CA GLU A 198 -14.37 -18.11 -11.66
C GLU A 198 -13.94 -17.88 -10.20
N PHE A 199 -13.68 -16.62 -9.86
CA PHE A 199 -13.48 -16.21 -8.49
C PHE A 199 -14.83 -15.96 -7.83
N LEU A 200 -15.01 -16.34 -6.55
CA LEU A 200 -16.25 -15.99 -5.85
C LEU A 200 -16.42 -14.47 -5.74
N ARG A 201 -15.31 -13.74 -5.62
CA ARG A 201 -15.29 -12.30 -5.43
C ARG A 201 -14.14 -11.65 -6.17
N CYS A 202 -14.38 -10.47 -6.72
CA CYS A 202 -13.32 -9.65 -7.32
C CYS A 202 -12.44 -9.05 -6.23
N LEU A 203 -11.13 -8.97 -6.48
CA LEU A 203 -10.23 -8.21 -5.63
C LEU A 203 -10.31 -6.73 -6.04
N PRO A 204 -10.91 -5.83 -5.22
CA PRO A 204 -11.16 -4.48 -5.69
C PRO A 204 -9.84 -3.67 -5.88
N PRO A 205 -9.76 -2.76 -6.87
CA PRO A 205 -8.56 -1.96 -7.13
C PRO A 205 -8.07 -1.14 -5.93
N LYS A 206 -8.98 -0.64 -5.10
CA LYS A 206 -8.66 0.06 -3.84
C LYS A 206 -7.92 -0.83 -2.82
N LYS A 207 -7.98 -2.14 -2.99
CA LYS A 207 -7.21 -3.12 -2.23
C LYS A 207 -5.98 -3.60 -3.01
N GLY A 208 -5.64 -3.07 -4.17
CA GLY A 208 -4.47 -3.49 -4.95
C GLY A 208 -4.75 -4.65 -5.92
N GLY A 209 -6.02 -4.98 -6.17
CA GLY A 209 -6.38 -5.92 -7.24
C GLY A 209 -6.31 -5.28 -8.62
N ARG A 210 -5.96 -6.08 -9.63
CA ARG A 210 -6.08 -5.71 -11.04
C ARG A 210 -7.35 -6.31 -11.62
N GLU A 211 -7.72 -5.87 -12.81
CA GLU A 211 -8.82 -6.48 -13.57
C GLU A 211 -8.55 -7.98 -13.76
N GLY A 212 -9.55 -8.81 -13.46
CA GLY A 212 -9.44 -10.27 -13.49
C GLY A 212 -8.85 -10.91 -12.23
N ASP A 213 -8.43 -10.14 -11.22
CA ASP A 213 -8.04 -10.71 -9.93
C ASP A 213 -9.27 -11.04 -9.08
N GLY A 214 -9.23 -12.18 -8.41
CA GLY A 214 -10.24 -12.50 -7.44
C GLY A 214 -9.80 -13.50 -6.39
N ILE A 215 -10.72 -13.76 -5.49
CA ILE A 215 -10.54 -14.56 -4.28
C ILE A 215 -11.80 -15.36 -4.01
N ASP A 216 -11.65 -16.45 -3.27
CA ASP A 216 -12.76 -17.21 -2.70
C ASP A 216 -13.15 -16.59 -1.33
N PHE A 217 -12.95 -17.32 -0.23
CA PHE A 217 -13.32 -16.87 1.10
C PHE A 217 -12.20 -16.11 1.85
N GLN A 218 -11.10 -15.77 1.19
CA GLN A 218 -10.07 -14.84 1.69
C GLN A 218 -10.68 -13.49 2.10
N ASP A 219 -10.06 -12.75 3.02
CA ASP A 219 -10.57 -11.43 3.42
C ASP A 219 -10.30 -10.34 2.39
N GLY A 220 -9.16 -10.43 1.74
CA GLY A 220 -8.77 -9.43 0.78
C GLY A 220 -7.58 -9.79 -0.09
N PHE A 221 -6.88 -10.90 0.11
CA PHE A 221 -5.72 -11.25 -0.73
C PHE A 221 -5.51 -12.76 -0.82
N PRO A 222 -5.00 -13.27 -1.95
CA PRO A 222 -4.70 -14.68 -2.16
C PRO A 222 -3.67 -15.25 -1.16
N LEU A 223 -2.67 -14.47 -0.81
CA LEU A 223 -1.52 -14.89 -0.01
C LEU A 223 -1.13 -13.81 0.99
N LEU A 224 -0.60 -14.27 2.12
CA LEU A 224 -0.05 -13.43 3.17
C LEU A 224 1.39 -13.82 3.49
N LEU A 225 2.31 -12.86 3.45
CA LEU A 225 3.73 -13.06 3.76
C LEU A 225 4.11 -12.38 5.07
N LEU A 226 4.89 -13.07 5.88
CA LEU A 226 5.45 -12.59 7.15
C LEU A 226 6.84 -13.20 7.35
N SER A 227 7.81 -12.43 7.84
CA SER A 227 9.06 -13.03 8.34
C SER A 227 9.00 -13.34 9.83
N ARG A 228 9.71 -14.39 10.26
CA ARG A 228 9.89 -14.71 11.69
C ARG A 228 10.45 -13.51 12.45
N ALA A 229 11.44 -12.84 11.87
CA ALA A 229 12.04 -11.64 12.45
C ALA A 229 11.01 -10.52 12.67
N SER A 230 10.12 -10.26 11.71
CA SER A 230 9.02 -9.29 11.89
C SER A 230 8.06 -9.70 12.99
N ALA A 231 7.67 -10.98 13.02
CA ALA A 231 6.75 -11.50 14.03
C ALA A 231 7.35 -11.36 15.44
N SER A 232 8.60 -11.78 15.61
CA SER A 232 9.33 -11.68 16.88
C SER A 232 9.53 -10.23 17.31
N GLN A 233 9.95 -9.34 16.41
CA GLN A 233 10.11 -7.92 16.75
C GLN A 233 8.78 -7.27 17.09
N LEU A 234 7.69 -7.62 16.42
CA LEU A 234 6.37 -7.11 16.79
C LEU A 234 5.96 -7.60 18.20
N ILE A 235 6.09 -8.90 18.45
CA ILE A 235 5.72 -9.52 19.73
C ILE A 235 6.57 -8.97 20.88
N SER A 236 7.84 -8.58 20.64
CA SER A 236 8.71 -8.01 21.68
C SER A 236 8.24 -6.65 22.22
N HIS A 237 7.34 -5.97 21.51
CA HIS A 237 6.75 -4.70 21.96
C HIS A 237 5.40 -4.90 22.66
N VAL A 238 4.81 -6.11 22.58
CA VAL A 238 3.62 -6.47 23.34
C VAL A 238 4.02 -6.61 24.82
N PRO A 239 3.18 -6.20 25.79
CA PRO A 239 3.44 -6.44 27.21
C PRO A 239 3.85 -7.89 27.47
N ILE A 240 4.96 -8.08 28.18
CA ILE A 240 5.62 -9.38 28.38
C ILE A 240 4.66 -10.48 28.86
N ALA A 241 3.70 -10.12 29.72
CA ALA A 241 2.70 -11.05 30.25
C ALA A 241 1.83 -11.71 29.17
N VAL A 242 1.56 -10.99 28.07
CA VAL A 242 0.78 -11.50 26.94
C VAL A 242 1.70 -12.01 25.82
N GLY A 243 2.76 -11.25 25.51
CA GLY A 243 3.68 -11.54 24.40
C GLY A 243 4.40 -12.89 24.52
N ARG A 244 4.66 -13.40 25.73
CA ARG A 244 5.32 -14.71 25.95
C ARG A 244 4.52 -15.90 25.41
N CYS A 245 3.19 -15.77 25.29
CA CYS A 245 2.30 -16.80 24.76
C CYS A 245 1.87 -16.51 23.31
N MET A 246 2.54 -15.56 22.64
CA MET A 246 2.25 -15.21 21.25
C MET A 246 3.31 -15.78 20.30
N ASP A 247 2.84 -16.19 19.13
CA ASP A 247 3.68 -16.57 18.01
C ASP A 247 3.03 -16.11 16.67
N TYR A 248 3.69 -16.46 15.57
CA TYR A 248 3.27 -16.04 14.22
C TYR A 248 1.89 -16.55 13.80
N ARG A 249 1.37 -17.64 14.41
CA ARG A 249 0.08 -18.28 14.04
C ARG A 249 -1.09 -17.30 14.20
N ARG A 250 -1.00 -16.36 15.13
CA ARG A 250 -1.98 -15.29 15.36
C ARG A 250 -2.15 -14.35 14.16
N PHE A 251 -1.09 -14.15 13.38
CA PHE A 251 -1.11 -13.29 12.19
C PHE A 251 -1.52 -14.02 10.90
N ARG A 252 -1.62 -15.35 10.99
CA ARG A 252 -2.11 -16.25 9.93
C ARG A 252 -1.41 -16.13 8.56
N PRO A 253 -0.06 -16.07 8.48
CA PRO A 253 0.66 -15.99 7.21
C PRO A 253 0.48 -17.27 6.40
N ASN A 254 0.48 -17.16 5.07
CA ASN A 254 0.56 -18.31 4.17
C ASN A 254 2.01 -18.71 3.87
N ILE A 255 2.91 -17.73 3.83
CA ILE A 255 4.35 -17.92 3.61
C ILE A 255 5.08 -17.27 4.78
N LEU A 256 5.82 -18.08 5.54
CA LEU A 256 6.68 -17.63 6.62
C LEU A 256 8.13 -17.58 6.11
N LEU A 257 8.77 -16.42 6.21
CA LEU A 257 10.17 -16.22 5.81
C LEU A 257 11.11 -16.32 7.01
N ASP A 258 12.33 -16.77 6.73
CA ASP A 258 13.47 -16.77 7.64
C ASP A 258 14.74 -16.30 6.92
N GLY A 259 15.78 -15.97 7.69
CA GLY A 259 17.08 -15.54 7.16
C GLY A 259 17.13 -14.08 6.69
N CYS A 260 16.09 -13.28 6.98
CA CYS A 260 16.06 -11.86 6.63
C CYS A 260 15.82 -10.96 7.85
N PRO A 261 16.32 -9.71 7.84
CA PRO A 261 16.02 -8.73 8.89
C PRO A 261 14.52 -8.53 9.06
N ALA A 262 14.09 -8.15 10.26
CA ALA A 262 12.70 -7.80 10.50
C ALA A 262 12.23 -6.69 9.54
N TYR A 263 11.00 -6.84 9.08
CA TYR A 263 10.32 -5.96 8.13
C TYR A 263 11.00 -5.91 6.76
N THR A 264 11.79 -6.93 6.40
CA THR A 264 12.32 -7.08 5.04
C THR A 264 11.18 -7.05 4.04
N GLU A 265 10.11 -7.80 4.27
CA GLU A 265 8.91 -7.83 3.43
C GLU A 265 8.26 -6.45 3.19
N GLU A 266 8.59 -5.42 3.97
CA GLU A 266 8.12 -4.04 3.73
C GLU A 266 8.90 -3.27 2.68
N LYS A 267 10.16 -3.63 2.46
CA LYS A 267 11.11 -2.83 1.67
C LYS A 267 11.05 -3.14 0.18
N TYR A 268 10.36 -4.22 -0.19
CA TYR A 268 10.39 -4.76 -1.53
C TYR A 268 8.98 -4.84 -2.11
N SER A 269 8.90 -4.79 -3.44
CA SER A 269 7.64 -4.87 -4.17
C SER A 269 7.43 -6.25 -4.80
N THR A 270 8.47 -7.07 -4.89
CA THR A 270 8.44 -8.35 -5.59
C THR A 270 9.33 -9.36 -4.88
N VAL A 271 8.91 -10.62 -4.85
CA VAL A 271 9.70 -11.76 -4.43
C VAL A 271 9.91 -12.66 -5.64
N GLU A 272 11.17 -12.95 -5.94
CA GLU A 272 11.57 -13.89 -6.96
C GLU A 272 12.20 -15.12 -6.29
N PHE A 273 12.00 -16.28 -6.91
CA PHE A 273 12.58 -17.52 -6.44
C PHE A 273 13.88 -17.79 -7.18
N GLU A 274 14.89 -18.31 -6.46
CA GLU A 274 16.16 -18.75 -7.05
C GLU A 274 15.93 -19.87 -8.08
N ARG A 275 14.93 -20.71 -7.82
CA ARG A 275 14.44 -21.76 -8.72
C ARG A 275 13.76 -21.13 -9.94
N GLU A 276 14.45 -21.14 -11.08
CA GLU A 276 13.94 -20.64 -12.37
C GLU A 276 12.76 -21.47 -12.92
N ASP A 277 12.69 -22.76 -12.58
CA ASP A 277 11.67 -23.72 -13.04
C ASP A 277 10.25 -23.44 -12.50
N LEU A 278 10.12 -22.61 -11.46
CA LEU A 278 8.81 -22.26 -10.89
C LEU A 278 7.97 -21.40 -11.83
N GLY A 279 8.59 -20.63 -12.73
CA GLY A 279 7.88 -19.86 -13.75
C GLY A 279 6.93 -18.76 -13.22
N PHE A 280 7.02 -18.37 -11.95
CA PHE A 280 6.25 -17.26 -11.36
C PHE A 280 7.05 -16.42 -10.36
N SER A 281 6.58 -15.20 -10.14
CA SER A 281 7.03 -14.25 -9.11
C SER A 281 5.85 -13.84 -8.22
N LEU A 282 6.17 -13.22 -7.08
CA LEU A 282 5.19 -12.80 -6.09
C LEU A 282 5.23 -11.26 -5.94
N ASP A 283 4.16 -10.57 -6.36
CA ASP A 283 4.02 -9.12 -6.20
C ASP A 283 3.53 -8.77 -4.79
N LEU A 284 4.33 -8.02 -4.02
CA LEU A 284 3.98 -7.48 -2.71
C LEU A 284 3.16 -6.19 -2.89
N THR A 285 1.85 -6.29 -2.70
CA THR A 285 0.91 -5.22 -3.10
C THR A 285 0.72 -4.15 -2.02
N ARG A 286 0.43 -4.57 -0.79
CA ARG A 286 0.20 -3.66 0.33
C ARG A 286 0.28 -4.33 1.70
N PRO A 287 0.44 -3.54 2.77
CA PRO A 287 0.25 -4.01 4.14
C PRO A 287 -1.19 -4.51 4.39
N CYS A 288 -1.32 -5.51 5.25
CA CYS A 288 -2.59 -6.07 5.66
C CYS A 288 -3.26 -5.14 6.67
N SER A 289 -4.56 -4.93 6.47
CA SER A 289 -5.35 -4.07 7.33
C SER A 289 -5.52 -4.71 8.72
N ARG A 290 -5.41 -3.87 9.75
CA ARG A 290 -5.58 -4.25 11.16
C ARG A 290 -6.94 -4.92 11.41
N CYS A 291 -6.95 -6.06 12.09
CA CYS A 291 -8.16 -6.73 12.57
C CYS A 291 -7.95 -7.26 14.00
N THR A 292 -9.02 -7.68 14.67
CA THR A 292 -8.96 -8.20 16.05
C THR A 292 -8.56 -9.67 16.13
N VAL A 293 -8.48 -10.39 15.01
CA VAL A 293 -8.16 -11.83 15.01
C VAL A 293 -6.83 -12.17 15.71
N PRO A 294 -5.75 -11.37 15.60
CA PRO A 294 -4.51 -11.66 16.31
C PRO A 294 -4.63 -11.71 17.84
N SER A 295 -5.69 -11.17 18.44
CA SER A 295 -5.93 -11.29 19.89
C SER A 295 -6.56 -12.63 20.30
N VAL A 296 -6.88 -13.50 19.33
CA VAL A 296 -7.34 -14.88 19.59
C VAL A 296 -6.15 -15.80 19.78
N ASP A 297 -6.16 -16.53 20.88
CA ASP A 297 -5.21 -17.60 21.14
C ASP A 297 -5.47 -18.81 20.23
N PRO A 298 -4.49 -19.26 19.43
CA PRO A 298 -4.69 -20.36 18.51
C PRO A 298 -4.91 -21.70 19.21
N ASP A 299 -4.41 -21.89 20.43
CA ASP A 299 -4.47 -23.16 21.16
C ASP A 299 -5.73 -23.21 22.04
N THR A 300 -6.06 -22.13 22.74
CA THR A 300 -7.22 -22.12 23.66
C THR A 300 -8.51 -21.65 22.99
N GLY A 301 -8.42 -20.95 21.86
CA GLY A 301 -9.57 -20.32 21.23
C GLY A 301 -10.19 -19.20 22.06
N ILE A 302 -9.46 -18.64 23.02
CA ILE A 302 -9.90 -17.51 23.83
C ILE A 302 -9.40 -16.21 23.20
N MET A 303 -10.29 -15.23 23.05
CA MET A 303 -9.93 -13.89 22.65
C MET A 303 -9.52 -13.06 23.87
N ASP A 304 -8.35 -12.44 23.83
CA ASP A 304 -7.98 -11.41 24.80
C ASP A 304 -8.88 -10.18 24.59
N THR A 305 -9.87 -10.02 25.47
CA THR A 305 -10.80 -8.89 25.47
C THR A 305 -10.38 -7.80 26.46
N THR A 306 -9.45 -8.11 27.37
CA THR A 306 -8.98 -7.22 28.43
C THR A 306 -7.91 -6.27 27.90
N THR A 307 -6.81 -6.80 27.38
CA THR A 307 -5.72 -6.00 26.81
C THR A 307 -5.94 -5.75 25.32
N LYS A 308 -6.60 -6.70 24.64
CA LYS A 308 -6.82 -6.71 23.18
C LYS A 308 -5.51 -6.75 22.39
N GLU A 309 -4.39 -7.13 23.01
CA GLU A 309 -3.12 -7.29 22.33
C GLU A 309 -3.17 -8.41 21.28
N PRO A 310 -2.42 -8.32 20.18
CA PRO A 310 -1.42 -7.28 19.85
C PRO A 310 -2.02 -6.04 19.17
N PHE A 311 -3.35 -5.83 19.15
CA PHE A 311 -3.97 -4.76 18.35
C PHE A 311 -3.56 -3.32 18.75
N PRO A 312 -3.48 -2.95 20.05
CA PRO A 312 -2.93 -1.65 20.47
C PRO A 312 -1.47 -1.49 20.05
N THR A 313 -0.61 -2.49 20.30
CA THR A 313 0.80 -2.48 19.89
C THR A 313 0.95 -2.30 18.38
N LEU A 314 0.18 -3.06 17.60
CA LEU A 314 0.11 -2.96 16.14
C LEU A 314 -0.34 -1.58 15.66
N SER A 315 -1.22 -0.90 16.41
CA SER A 315 -1.73 0.41 16.05
C SER A 315 -0.76 1.54 16.37
N ASN A 316 0.07 1.36 17.40
CA ASN A 316 1.02 2.38 17.90
C ASN A 316 2.37 2.33 17.17
N LEU A 317 2.90 1.13 16.90
CA LEU A 317 4.22 1.00 16.28
C LEU A 317 4.23 1.41 14.80
N ARG A 318 3.16 1.09 14.06
CA ARG A 318 3.05 1.38 12.63
C ARG A 318 1.59 1.62 12.24
N ARG A 319 1.32 2.44 11.21
CA ARG A 319 -0.05 2.71 10.70
C ARG A 319 -0.70 1.53 9.95
N GLY A 320 -0.29 0.28 10.23
CA GLY A 320 -0.80 -0.95 9.63
C GLY A 320 -0.06 -2.16 10.19
N ALA A 321 -0.75 -3.29 10.35
CA ALA A 321 -0.08 -4.53 10.72
C ALA A 321 0.75 -5.03 9.55
N VAL A 322 2.00 -5.43 9.82
CA VAL A 322 2.99 -5.79 8.82
C VAL A 322 2.73 -7.22 8.35
N LEU A 323 1.93 -7.34 7.31
CA LEU A 323 1.70 -8.59 6.60
C LEU A 323 1.45 -8.22 5.13
N TYR A 324 2.18 -8.80 4.19
CA TYR A 324 2.03 -8.41 2.78
C TYR A 324 1.10 -9.34 2.04
N ALA A 325 0.15 -8.68 1.39
CA ALA A 325 -0.72 -9.24 0.41
C ALA A 325 0.03 -9.55 -0.89
N ILE A 326 0.06 -10.83 -1.27
CA ILE A 326 0.78 -11.25 -2.47
C ILE A 326 -0.17 -11.66 -3.58
N ARG A 327 0.19 -11.27 -4.81
CA ARG A 327 -0.31 -11.88 -6.05
C ARG A 327 0.81 -12.70 -6.70
N ALA A 328 0.51 -13.94 -7.08
CA ALA A 328 1.37 -14.67 -8.01
C ALA A 328 1.19 -14.11 -9.41
N SER A 329 2.28 -13.91 -10.14
CA SER A 329 2.30 -13.53 -11.55
C SER A 329 3.21 -14.51 -12.28
N LYS A 330 2.84 -14.98 -13.47
CA LYS A 330 3.78 -15.75 -14.30
C LYS A 330 5.02 -14.87 -14.49
N LYS A 331 6.22 -15.44 -14.27
CA LYS A 331 7.46 -14.81 -14.75
C LYS A 331 7.20 -14.67 -16.23
N ASP A 332 7.10 -13.44 -16.72
CA ASP A 332 7.00 -13.23 -18.15
C ASP A 332 8.21 -13.97 -18.75
N GLU A 333 7.97 -15.07 -19.47
CA GLU A 333 8.99 -15.69 -20.34
C GLU A 333 9.45 -14.66 -21.40
N SER A 334 8.69 -13.55 -21.54
CA SER A 334 9.15 -12.29 -22.09
C SER A 334 9.73 -11.34 -21.01
N VAL A 335 10.87 -11.70 -20.42
CA VAL A 335 11.96 -10.70 -20.32
C VAL A 335 12.77 -10.75 -21.61
N GLU A 336 12.14 -11.08 -22.74
CA GLU A 336 12.45 -10.35 -23.95
C GLU A 336 12.12 -8.89 -23.65
N ALA A 337 13.13 -8.04 -23.79
CA ALA A 337 13.01 -6.60 -23.67
C ALA A 337 11.72 -6.14 -24.36
N ARG A 338 10.68 -5.78 -23.58
CA ARG A 338 9.66 -4.88 -24.10
C ARG A 338 10.44 -3.71 -24.64
N GLU A 339 10.27 -3.42 -25.93
CA GLU A 339 10.95 -2.27 -26.53
C GLU A 339 10.73 -1.08 -25.58
N PRO A 340 11.82 -0.47 -25.09
CA PRO A 340 11.70 0.61 -24.14
C PRO A 340 10.78 1.65 -24.74
N THR A 341 9.79 2.12 -23.99
CA THR A 341 8.98 3.24 -24.46
C THR A 341 9.92 4.44 -24.59
N VAL A 342 10.31 4.74 -25.83
CA VAL A 342 11.22 5.84 -26.12
C VAL A 342 10.44 7.13 -25.96
N ALA A 343 10.86 7.91 -24.99
CA ALA A 343 10.30 9.21 -24.67
C ALA A 343 11.38 10.27 -24.79
N ARG A 344 10.97 11.50 -25.13
CA ARG A 344 11.86 12.65 -25.10
C ARG A 344 11.62 13.46 -23.84
N ILE A 345 12.67 13.91 -23.18
CA ILE A 345 12.55 14.95 -22.15
C ILE A 345 12.16 16.24 -22.86
N ASP A 346 10.95 16.69 -22.61
CA ASP A 346 10.42 17.92 -23.19
C ASP A 346 10.72 19.13 -22.31
N GLN A 347 10.66 18.96 -20.98
CA GLN A 347 11.08 19.98 -20.03
C GLN A 347 11.79 19.33 -18.83
N LEU A 348 12.89 19.96 -18.42
CA LEU A 348 13.56 19.67 -17.16
C LEU A 348 13.43 20.90 -16.25
N ILE A 349 12.90 20.70 -15.04
CA ILE A 349 12.52 21.78 -14.14
C ILE A 349 13.13 21.55 -12.76
N VAL A 350 13.90 22.53 -12.28
CA VAL A 350 14.42 22.59 -10.92
C VAL A 350 13.53 23.52 -10.11
N TYR A 351 13.21 23.16 -8.87
CA TYR A 351 12.45 24.00 -7.94
C TYR A 351 13.34 24.45 -6.77
N PRO A 352 14.17 25.50 -6.91
CA PRO A 352 15.11 25.92 -5.86
C PRO A 352 14.45 26.16 -4.50
N ILE A 353 13.25 26.72 -4.51
CA ILE A 353 12.44 26.99 -3.32
C ILE A 353 11.23 26.07 -3.28
N LYS A 354 11.05 25.37 -2.15
CA LYS A 354 9.84 24.60 -1.86
C LYS A 354 8.60 25.49 -2.01
N SER A 355 7.65 25.04 -2.82
CA SER A 355 6.36 25.71 -3.06
C SER A 355 6.39 26.98 -3.92
N ALA A 356 7.56 27.40 -4.46
CA ALA A 356 7.68 28.52 -5.38
C ALA A 356 7.73 28.07 -6.86
N ALA A 357 7.79 28.99 -7.82
CA ALA A 357 7.91 28.65 -9.24
C ALA A 357 9.20 27.85 -9.54
N GLY A 358 9.17 27.06 -10.60
CA GLY A 358 10.32 26.29 -11.08
C GLY A 358 11.12 27.04 -12.12
N VAL A 359 12.39 26.67 -12.24
CA VAL A 359 13.31 27.15 -13.27
C VAL A 359 13.48 26.03 -14.29
N GLN A 360 13.09 26.29 -15.54
CA GLN A 360 13.37 25.37 -16.63
C GLN A 360 14.86 25.43 -16.97
N VAL A 361 15.47 24.28 -17.15
CA VAL A 361 16.90 24.13 -17.43
C VAL A 361 17.10 23.20 -18.62
N ASP A 362 18.19 23.38 -19.36
CA ASP A 362 18.54 22.50 -20.47
C ASP A 362 19.24 21.22 -19.99
N HIS A 363 19.92 21.30 -18.84
CA HIS A 363 20.60 20.19 -18.19
C HIS A 363 20.63 20.40 -16.67
N SER A 364 20.76 19.31 -15.92
CA SER A 364 20.99 19.36 -14.47
C SER A 364 21.77 18.13 -14.02
N GLU A 365 22.63 18.30 -13.02
CA GLU A 365 23.31 17.20 -12.36
C GLU A 365 22.31 16.44 -11.47
N VAL A 366 22.27 15.11 -11.61
CA VAL A 366 21.41 14.25 -10.79
C VAL A 366 22.19 13.81 -9.55
N THR A 367 21.69 14.17 -8.38
CA THR A 367 22.24 13.79 -7.08
C THR A 367 21.34 12.74 -6.41
N TRP A 368 21.78 12.18 -5.30
CA TRP A 368 20.95 11.26 -4.50
C TRP A 368 19.69 11.95 -3.92
N LYS A 369 19.65 13.29 -3.86
CA LYS A 369 18.52 14.11 -3.43
C LYS A 369 17.59 14.55 -4.56
N GLY A 370 17.88 14.21 -5.81
CA GLY A 370 17.13 14.68 -6.99
C GLY A 370 18.00 15.55 -7.89
N LEU A 371 17.38 16.50 -8.61
CA LEU A 371 18.13 17.44 -9.42
C LEU A 371 18.93 18.39 -8.52
N LYS A 372 20.16 18.73 -8.93
CA LYS A 372 20.98 19.70 -8.20
C LYS A 372 20.23 21.02 -8.01
N HIS A 373 20.36 21.59 -6.81
CA HIS A 373 19.66 22.78 -6.34
C HIS A 373 18.15 22.63 -6.11
N ASP A 374 17.55 21.49 -6.41
CA ASP A 374 16.12 21.27 -6.15
C ASP A 374 15.83 21.32 -4.64
N ARG A 375 14.77 22.06 -4.28
CA ARG A 375 14.25 22.28 -2.92
C ARG A 375 15.31 22.63 -1.88
N SER A 376 16.39 23.28 -2.29
CA SER A 376 17.47 23.72 -1.41
C SER A 376 17.02 24.82 -0.45
N TYR A 377 15.90 25.48 -0.71
CA TYR A 377 15.36 26.53 0.14
C TYR A 377 13.91 26.24 0.55
N CYS A 378 13.53 26.75 1.73
CA CYS A 378 12.17 26.68 2.24
C CYS A 378 11.75 28.02 2.84
N ILE A 379 10.54 28.47 2.52
CA ILE A 379 9.95 29.66 3.17
C ILE A 379 9.19 29.20 4.40
N VAL A 380 9.41 29.87 5.52
CA VAL A 380 8.84 29.55 6.83
C VAL A 380 8.15 30.75 7.45
N VAL A 381 7.25 30.50 8.38
CA VAL A 381 6.46 31.50 9.13
C VAL A 381 6.48 31.14 10.62
N PRO A 382 6.47 32.13 11.54
CA PRO A 382 6.45 31.86 12.97
C PRO A 382 5.19 31.08 13.36
N VAL A 383 5.31 30.25 14.39
CA VAL A 383 4.19 29.55 15.01
C VAL A 383 3.73 30.36 16.22
N GLU A 384 2.41 30.56 16.37
CA GLU A 384 1.82 31.18 17.56
C GLU A 384 2.24 30.43 18.83
N GLU A 385 2.47 31.15 19.94
CA GLU A 385 2.95 30.55 21.21
C GLU A 385 2.08 29.38 21.68
N SER A 386 0.76 29.46 21.46
CA SER A 386 -0.20 28.39 21.78
C SER A 386 0.00 27.09 21.00
N GLN A 387 0.74 27.14 19.87
CA GLN A 387 0.98 26.02 18.95
C GLN A 387 2.46 25.60 18.87
N GLN A 388 3.36 26.27 19.59
CA GLN A 388 4.81 26.07 19.48
C GLN A 388 5.26 24.67 19.92
N GLY A 389 4.58 24.04 20.89
CA GLY A 389 4.93 22.75 21.51
C GLY A 389 5.64 21.74 20.60
N ALA A 390 4.92 20.89 19.89
CA ALA A 390 5.51 19.83 19.04
C ALA A 390 5.96 20.30 17.64
N ARG A 391 5.90 21.61 17.31
CA ARG A 391 6.11 22.14 15.95
C ARG A 391 7.33 23.05 15.80
N GLY A 392 7.95 23.47 16.90
CA GLY A 392 9.07 24.42 16.90
C GLY A 392 8.62 25.87 16.68
N GLU A 393 9.59 26.78 16.63
CA GLU A 393 9.35 28.23 16.48
C GLU A 393 8.78 28.62 15.12
N TYR A 394 9.09 27.85 14.08
CA TYR A 394 8.70 28.13 12.70
C TYR A 394 8.10 26.89 12.02
N ARG A 395 7.15 27.13 11.13
CA ARG A 395 6.57 26.11 10.24
C ARG A 395 6.76 26.49 8.78
N ALA A 396 6.92 25.51 7.90
CA ALA A 396 7.01 25.77 6.47
C ALA A 396 5.68 26.24 5.86
N LEU A 397 5.78 27.16 4.91
CA LEU A 397 4.67 27.53 4.04
C LEU A 397 4.52 26.55 2.87
N SER A 398 3.29 26.41 2.40
CA SER A 398 2.92 25.53 1.30
C SER A 398 2.08 26.29 0.28
N GLN A 399 2.32 26.07 -1.01
CA GLN A 399 1.58 26.73 -2.08
C GLN A 399 0.06 26.48 -1.97
N ALA A 400 -0.36 25.29 -1.54
CA ALA A 400 -1.77 24.95 -1.33
C ALA A 400 -2.48 25.85 -0.30
N LYS A 401 -1.76 26.30 0.74
CA LYS A 401 -2.29 27.23 1.76
C LYS A 401 -1.98 28.69 1.46
N THR A 402 -0.98 28.94 0.62
CA THR A 402 -0.51 30.29 0.27
C THR A 402 -0.24 30.35 -1.24
N PRO A 403 -1.28 30.45 -2.09
CA PRO A 403 -1.12 30.38 -3.54
C PRO A 403 -0.21 31.47 -4.12
N ARG A 404 -0.10 32.63 -3.44
CA ARG A 404 0.82 33.73 -3.81
C ARG A 404 2.28 33.30 -3.91
N MET A 405 2.69 32.20 -3.26
CA MET A 405 4.04 31.64 -3.41
C MET A 405 4.34 31.24 -4.87
N SER A 406 3.31 30.95 -5.68
CA SER A 406 3.48 30.68 -7.12
C SER A 406 4.04 31.86 -7.91
N LEU A 407 3.90 33.09 -7.41
CA LEU A 407 4.44 34.30 -8.02
C LEU A 407 5.91 34.56 -7.68
N ILE A 408 6.50 33.76 -6.78
CA ILE A 408 7.94 33.83 -6.47
C ILE A 408 8.69 33.01 -7.52
N HIS A 409 9.45 33.69 -8.36
CA HIS A 409 10.30 33.14 -9.40
C HIS A 409 11.77 33.20 -8.95
N PRO A 410 12.37 32.09 -8.52
CA PRO A 410 13.79 32.05 -8.17
C PRO A 410 14.67 31.93 -9.42
N SER A 411 15.92 32.41 -9.33
CA SER A 411 17.01 31.97 -10.19
C SER A 411 17.54 30.61 -9.73
N LEU A 412 18.39 29.96 -10.55
CA LEU A 412 19.22 28.90 -10.01
C LEU A 412 20.21 29.48 -8.98
N PRO A 413 20.49 28.75 -7.88
CA PRO A 413 21.55 29.13 -6.95
C PRO A 413 22.92 29.13 -7.63
N SER A 414 23.75 30.09 -7.27
CA SER A 414 25.14 30.26 -7.72
C SER A 414 26.08 30.46 -6.54
N SER A 415 27.38 30.63 -6.80
CA SER A 415 28.37 30.98 -5.77
C SER A 415 28.05 32.30 -5.06
N GLU A 416 27.36 33.22 -5.74
CA GLU A 416 26.99 34.52 -5.18
C GLU A 416 25.69 34.44 -4.36
N GLY A 417 24.89 33.40 -4.55
CA GLY A 417 23.57 33.26 -3.91
C GLY A 417 22.45 32.99 -4.91
N ILE A 418 21.23 33.37 -4.53
CA ILE A 418 20.00 33.17 -5.31
C ILE A 418 19.25 34.49 -5.45
N THR A 419 18.69 34.76 -6.63
CA THR A 419 17.86 35.94 -6.87
C THR A 419 16.39 35.53 -6.90
N LEU A 420 15.53 36.28 -6.21
CA LEU A 420 14.09 36.04 -6.16
C LEU A 420 13.36 37.21 -6.82
N SER A 421 12.44 36.91 -7.74
CA SER A 421 11.55 37.90 -8.36
C SER A 421 10.10 37.59 -8.03
N PHE A 422 9.30 38.61 -7.68
CA PHE A 422 7.87 38.47 -7.43
C PHE A 422 7.07 39.02 -8.61
N MET A 423 6.38 38.13 -9.32
CA MET A 423 5.75 38.40 -10.62
C MET A 423 4.29 38.88 -10.49
N GLU A 424 4.00 39.80 -9.58
CA GLU A 424 2.66 40.40 -9.46
C GLU A 424 2.41 41.44 -10.55
N ASP A 425 3.44 42.23 -10.89
CA ASP A 425 3.52 43.02 -12.11
C ASP A 425 4.59 42.40 -13.02
N VAL A 426 4.17 41.91 -14.19
CA VAL A 426 5.06 41.22 -15.13
C VAL A 426 6.03 42.19 -15.81
N GLU A 427 5.66 43.46 -15.95
CA GLU A 427 6.50 44.48 -16.59
C GLU A 427 7.58 45.01 -15.65
N GLN A 428 7.31 45.04 -14.34
CA GLN A 428 8.24 45.51 -13.32
C GLN A 428 8.25 44.59 -12.08
N PRO A 429 8.89 43.40 -12.17
CA PRO A 429 8.92 42.48 -11.05
C PRO A 429 9.83 43.00 -9.93
N SER A 430 9.30 43.01 -8.71
CA SER A 430 10.08 43.24 -7.51
C SER A 430 11.12 42.14 -7.34
N THR A 431 12.38 42.49 -7.14
CA THR A 431 13.48 41.52 -7.12
C THR A 431 14.42 41.74 -5.94
N ILE A 432 14.91 40.66 -5.35
CA ILE A 432 15.91 40.67 -4.27
C ILE A 432 17.00 39.63 -4.51
N HIS A 433 18.26 40.02 -4.30
CA HIS A 433 19.39 39.08 -4.28
C HIS A 433 19.66 38.60 -2.86
N VAL A 434 19.76 37.29 -2.69
CA VAL A 434 19.95 36.63 -1.40
C VAL A 434 21.33 35.95 -1.37
N PRO A 435 22.31 36.51 -0.64
CA PRO A 435 23.68 36.01 -0.64
C PRO A 435 23.82 34.68 0.12
N LEU A 436 24.88 33.94 -0.19
CA LEU A 436 25.31 32.79 0.61
C LEU A 436 25.96 33.27 1.93
N LEU A 437 25.14 33.51 2.96
CA LEU A 437 25.63 33.74 4.31
C LEU A 437 26.15 32.44 4.95
N THR A 438 27.40 32.47 5.43
CA THR A 438 28.07 31.36 6.15
C THR A 438 27.80 31.40 7.66
N ASP A 439 27.71 32.60 8.24
CA ASP A 439 27.44 32.81 9.67
C ASP A 439 26.01 33.34 9.86
N SER A 440 25.03 32.43 9.90
CA SER A 440 23.63 32.82 10.08
C SER A 440 22.90 31.86 11.01
N ARG A 441 21.85 32.40 11.65
CA ARG A 441 21.04 31.67 12.63
C ARG A 441 20.50 30.39 12.01
N ARG A 442 20.69 29.26 12.71
CA ARG A 442 20.08 27.98 12.37
C ARG A 442 18.68 27.92 12.99
N ILE A 443 17.72 27.48 12.19
CA ILE A 443 16.32 27.35 12.59
C ILE A 443 15.87 25.92 12.30
N THR A 444 15.39 25.25 13.34
CA THR A 444 14.77 23.92 13.22
C THR A 444 13.27 24.09 13.00
N ILE A 445 12.75 23.40 11.99
CA ILE A 445 11.33 23.40 11.64
C ILE A 445 10.80 21.98 11.61
N VAL A 446 9.50 21.81 11.87
CA VAL A 446 8.83 20.52 11.68
C VAL A 446 8.14 20.47 10.31
N LEU A 447 8.58 19.54 9.47
CA LEU A 447 8.07 19.23 8.15
C LEU A 447 7.43 17.84 8.17
N TRP A 448 6.10 17.77 8.01
CA TRP A 448 5.37 16.50 7.84
C TRP A 448 5.57 15.47 8.98
N GLY A 449 5.84 15.96 10.20
CA GLY A 449 6.10 15.13 11.37
C GLY A 449 7.58 14.83 11.63
N ASN A 450 8.48 15.27 10.74
CA ASN A 450 9.93 15.19 10.91
C ASN A 450 10.50 16.58 11.21
N THR A 451 11.62 16.66 11.92
CA THR A 451 12.40 17.90 12.03
C THR A 451 13.27 18.09 10.79
N ALA A 452 13.54 19.33 10.43
CA ALA A 452 14.53 19.72 9.43
C ALA A 452 15.20 21.01 9.89
N MET A 453 16.50 21.15 9.64
CA MET A 453 17.26 22.34 10.02
C MET A 453 17.59 23.18 8.77
N GLY A 454 17.45 24.48 8.90
CA GLY A 454 17.76 25.45 7.86
C GLY A 454 18.57 26.62 8.38
N ILE A 455 19.44 27.16 7.54
CA ILE A 455 20.18 28.37 7.85
C ILE A 455 19.39 29.56 7.31
N ASP A 456 19.00 30.45 8.21
CA ASP A 456 18.29 31.68 7.91
C ASP A 456 19.09 32.57 6.94
N ARG A 457 18.39 33.26 6.05
CA ARG A 457 18.99 34.09 4.99
C ARG A 457 18.92 35.59 5.30
N GLY A 458 18.53 35.95 6.53
CA GLY A 458 18.63 37.29 7.07
C GLY A 458 17.35 38.13 6.92
N ASP A 459 17.34 39.26 7.62
CA ASP A 459 16.17 40.14 7.71
C ASP A 459 15.78 40.80 6.36
N PRO A 460 16.69 41.19 5.46
CA PRO A 460 16.29 41.81 4.19
C PRO A 460 15.38 40.93 3.32
N VAL A 461 15.68 39.63 3.23
CA VAL A 461 14.81 38.69 2.50
C VAL A 461 13.55 38.34 3.29
N ALA A 462 13.60 38.37 4.62
CA ALA A 462 12.44 38.15 5.47
C ALA A 462 11.41 39.30 5.33
N GLU A 463 11.87 40.56 5.31
CA GLU A 463 11.03 41.74 5.07
C GLU A 463 10.43 41.70 3.67
N TRP A 464 11.24 41.42 2.66
CA TRP A 464 10.79 41.29 1.28
C TRP A 464 9.72 40.20 1.14
N LEU A 465 9.93 39.00 1.69
CA LEU A 465 8.94 37.93 1.66
C LEU A 465 7.67 38.29 2.42
N SER A 466 7.79 38.91 3.59
CA SER A 466 6.65 39.23 4.45
C SER A 466 5.72 40.25 3.79
N GLY A 467 6.29 41.23 3.08
CA GLY A 467 5.53 42.21 2.29
C GLY A 467 4.77 41.56 1.12
N HIS A 468 5.46 40.80 0.27
CA HIS A 468 4.85 40.24 -0.94
C HIS A 468 3.87 39.09 -0.65
N LEU A 469 4.17 38.23 0.33
CA LEU A 469 3.27 37.15 0.77
C LEU A 469 2.16 37.64 1.69
N ARG A 470 2.27 38.85 2.26
CA ARG A 470 1.35 39.44 3.25
C ARG A 470 1.21 38.58 4.51
N ILE A 471 2.33 37.99 4.94
CA ILE A 471 2.41 37.15 6.13
C ILE A 471 3.59 37.67 6.96
N PRO A 472 3.35 38.32 8.11
CA PRO A 472 4.42 38.85 8.95
C PRO A 472 5.37 37.76 9.45
N GLY A 473 6.66 38.10 9.54
CA GLY A 473 7.68 37.22 10.09
C GLY A 473 8.09 36.07 9.18
N THR A 474 7.70 36.07 7.91
CA THR A 474 8.18 35.05 6.97
C THR A 474 9.69 35.14 6.76
N ARG A 475 10.36 34.00 6.72
CA ARG A 475 11.81 33.92 6.51
C ARG A 475 12.14 32.89 5.43
N LEU A 476 13.29 33.06 4.80
CA LEU A 476 13.84 32.09 3.86
C LEU A 476 14.94 31.28 4.55
N LEU A 477 14.82 29.96 4.55
CA LEU A 477 15.85 29.06 5.04
C LEU A 477 16.54 28.37 3.87
N LYS A 478 17.86 28.24 3.92
CA LYS A 478 18.68 27.38 3.05
C LYS A 478 18.97 26.08 3.78
N SER A 479 18.86 24.94 3.11
CA SER A 479 19.25 23.64 3.65
C SER A 479 20.75 23.62 3.97
N VAL A 480 21.13 22.87 5.00
CA VAL A 480 22.54 22.69 5.40
C VAL A 480 23.23 21.78 4.38
N ASP A 481 24.49 22.07 4.03
CA ASP A 481 25.20 21.40 2.93
C ASP A 481 25.58 19.94 3.24
N ASP A 482 25.74 19.15 2.17
CA ASP A 482 25.90 17.69 2.20
C ASP A 482 27.12 17.21 2.99
N GLU A 483 28.24 17.93 3.03
CA GLU A 483 29.43 17.50 3.81
C GLU A 483 29.20 17.61 5.32
N GLU A 484 28.45 18.62 5.78
CA GLU A 484 28.10 18.78 7.19
C GLU A 484 26.98 17.81 7.58
N LEU A 485 26.05 17.56 6.67
CA LEU A 485 25.03 16.51 6.81
C LEU A 485 25.68 15.13 6.89
N THR A 486 26.66 14.85 6.03
CA THR A 486 27.42 13.57 5.98
C THR A 486 28.30 13.42 7.22
N ARG A 487 28.94 14.48 7.72
CA ARG A 487 29.65 14.46 9.01
C ARG A 487 28.71 14.20 10.19
N SER A 488 27.53 14.82 10.20
CA SER A 488 26.52 14.62 11.23
C SER A 488 25.91 13.21 11.17
N LEU A 489 25.71 12.66 9.97
CA LEU A 489 25.26 11.28 9.72
C LEU A 489 26.34 10.23 10.02
N ALA A 490 27.61 10.55 9.80
CA ALA A 490 28.74 9.66 10.11
C ALA A 490 29.01 9.55 11.62
N VAL A 491 28.68 10.60 12.40
CA VAL A 491 28.72 10.56 13.87
C VAL A 491 27.50 9.83 14.45
N ALA A 492 26.36 9.84 13.75
CA ALA A 492 25.12 9.16 14.13
C ALA A 492 25.05 7.69 13.66
N GLN A 493 26.11 6.91 13.85
CA GLN A 493 26.03 5.46 13.70
C GLN A 493 25.10 4.90 14.80
N ASP A 494 24.01 4.25 14.39
CA ASP A 494 22.97 3.57 15.20
C ASP A 494 21.72 4.35 15.67
N SER A 495 21.26 5.42 15.01
CA SER A 495 19.91 5.97 15.29
C SER A 495 19.00 6.11 14.07
N ALA A 496 17.69 5.92 14.32
CA ALA A 496 16.59 6.13 13.38
C ALA A 496 16.40 7.61 12.94
N GLU A 497 17.37 8.49 13.24
CA GLU A 497 17.30 9.94 13.07
C GLU A 497 17.81 10.43 11.70
N ALA A 498 18.38 9.55 10.87
CA ALA A 498 18.89 9.90 9.55
C ALA A 498 17.80 10.39 8.54
N HIS A 499 16.51 10.26 8.89
CA HIS A 499 15.39 10.72 8.05
C HIS A 499 14.96 12.19 8.28
N GLY A 500 15.67 12.96 9.13
CA GLY A 500 15.23 14.28 9.59
C GLY A 500 16.06 15.49 9.14
N LEU A 501 16.53 15.55 7.90
CA LEU A 501 17.59 16.52 7.55
C LEU A 501 17.41 17.35 6.25
N ASP A 502 16.27 17.27 5.56
CA ASP A 502 16.09 18.04 4.30
C ASP A 502 14.66 18.57 4.09
N PHE A 503 14.51 19.62 3.27
CA PHE A 503 13.24 20.28 2.92
C PHE A 503 12.43 19.53 1.85
N HIS A 504 13.02 18.48 1.29
CA HIS A 504 12.38 17.60 0.33
C HIS A 504 11.07 17.03 0.89
N TYR A 505 10.03 17.03 0.05
CA TYR A 505 8.90 16.14 0.28
C TYR A 505 9.41 14.70 0.09
N ILE A 506 8.63 13.70 0.49
CA ILE A 506 8.95 12.26 0.56
C ILE A 506 9.56 11.65 -0.74
N ARG A 507 9.71 12.43 -1.83
CA ARG A 507 10.31 12.03 -3.10
C ARG A 507 11.27 13.09 -3.70
N PRO A 508 12.48 12.70 -4.10
CA PRO A 508 13.49 13.61 -4.66
C PRO A 508 13.23 14.05 -6.11
N LEU A 509 12.43 13.30 -6.88
CA LEU A 509 12.17 13.57 -8.29
C LEU A 509 10.75 13.12 -8.65
N ASP A 510 10.09 13.87 -9.53
CA ASP A 510 8.76 13.54 -10.04
C ASP A 510 8.70 13.66 -11.57
N VAL A 511 7.94 12.76 -12.21
CA VAL A 511 7.89 12.60 -13.67
C VAL A 511 6.44 12.59 -14.13
N LEU A 512 6.16 13.31 -15.20
CA LEU A 512 4.83 13.42 -15.79
C LEU A 512 4.93 13.42 -17.31
N SER A 513 4.05 12.71 -18.00
CA SER A 513 3.95 12.86 -19.45
C SER A 513 3.03 14.03 -19.80
N ARG A 514 3.38 14.77 -20.86
CA ARG A 514 2.54 15.84 -21.42
C ARG A 514 1.16 15.32 -21.80
N ALA A 515 1.10 14.09 -22.31
CA ALA A 515 -0.14 13.40 -22.66
C ALA A 515 -1.06 13.18 -21.44
N SER A 516 -0.50 12.77 -20.29
CA SER A 516 -1.25 12.68 -19.02
C SER A 516 -1.77 14.03 -18.56
N ALA A 517 -0.91 15.06 -18.58
CA ALA A 517 -1.29 16.41 -18.16
C ALA A 517 -2.47 16.94 -18.97
N TYR A 518 -2.43 16.80 -20.30
CA TYR A 518 -3.52 17.22 -21.17
C TYR A 518 -4.79 16.40 -21.00
N GLN A 519 -4.69 15.09 -20.80
CA GLN A 519 -5.88 14.26 -20.54
C GLN A 519 -6.55 14.60 -19.21
N LEU A 520 -5.79 15.03 -18.20
CA LEU A 520 -6.34 15.54 -16.94
C LEU A 520 -6.99 16.90 -17.14
N ILE A 521 -6.30 17.84 -17.82
CA ILE A 521 -6.80 19.19 -18.09
C ILE A 521 -8.09 19.14 -18.94
N SER A 522 -8.20 18.20 -19.88
CA SER A 522 -9.40 18.06 -20.72
C SER A 522 -10.65 17.64 -19.95
N ARG A 523 -10.51 17.18 -18.70
CA ARG A 523 -11.63 16.82 -17.81
C ARG A 523 -12.03 17.95 -16.86
N VAL A 524 -11.29 19.07 -16.88
CA VAL A 524 -11.59 20.28 -16.11
C VAL A 524 -12.51 21.19 -16.93
N PRO A 525 -13.47 21.91 -16.31
CA PRO A 525 -14.30 22.90 -17.02
C PRO A 525 -13.45 23.85 -17.89
N VAL A 526 -13.91 24.12 -19.11
CA VAL A 526 -13.15 24.81 -20.17
C VAL A 526 -12.67 26.19 -19.72
N GLU A 527 -13.45 26.88 -18.89
CA GLU A 527 -13.15 28.20 -18.34
C GLU A 527 -11.90 28.18 -17.46
N VAL A 528 -11.68 27.06 -16.74
CA VAL A 528 -10.54 26.87 -15.85
C VAL A 528 -9.38 26.20 -16.60
N GLY A 529 -9.68 25.18 -17.41
CA GLY A 529 -8.70 24.36 -18.13
C GLY A 529 -7.89 25.11 -19.18
N ARG A 530 -8.45 26.16 -19.82
CA ARG A 530 -7.72 27.01 -20.80
C ARG A 530 -6.49 27.71 -20.23
N SER A 531 -6.41 27.87 -18.91
CA SER A 531 -5.29 28.51 -18.21
C SER A 531 -4.33 27.52 -17.53
N MET A 532 -4.57 26.20 -17.68
CA MET A 532 -3.77 25.16 -17.03
C MET A 532 -2.71 24.60 -17.99
N ASP A 533 -1.53 24.32 -17.44
CA ASP A 533 -0.45 23.62 -18.13
C ASP A 533 0.29 22.67 -17.18
N CYS A 534 1.31 21.99 -17.71
CA CYS A 534 2.09 20.99 -16.97
C CYS A 534 2.75 21.55 -15.68
N ARG A 535 3.01 22.85 -15.61
CA ARG A 535 3.67 23.50 -14.46
C ARG A 535 2.82 23.42 -13.19
N ARG A 536 1.50 23.26 -13.31
CA ARG A 536 0.60 23.07 -12.15
C ARG A 536 0.85 21.78 -11.39
N PHE A 537 1.35 20.74 -12.06
CA PHE A 537 1.62 19.44 -11.45
C PHE A 537 3.00 19.39 -10.77
N ARG A 538 3.86 20.38 -11.04
CA ARG A 538 5.18 20.57 -10.41
C ARG A 538 6.14 19.39 -10.55
N SER A 539 6.05 18.64 -11.64
CA SER A 539 6.97 17.54 -11.93
C SER A 539 8.32 18.06 -12.42
N ASN A 540 9.39 17.37 -12.06
CA ASN A 540 10.76 17.75 -12.41
C ASN A 540 11.11 17.38 -13.86
N ILE A 541 10.56 16.28 -14.36
CA ILE A 541 10.77 15.81 -15.74
C ILE A 541 9.42 15.72 -16.44
N ILE A 542 9.26 16.45 -17.54
CA ILE A 542 8.11 16.33 -18.43
C ILE A 542 8.52 15.51 -19.65
N LEU A 543 7.80 14.41 -19.89
CA LEU A 543 8.04 13.50 -21.02
C LEU A 543 7.09 13.79 -22.18
N ASP A 544 7.60 13.68 -23.39
CA ASP A 544 6.87 13.75 -24.65
C ASP A 544 7.08 12.47 -25.47
N GLY A 545 6.11 12.13 -26.33
CA GLY A 545 6.10 10.88 -27.11
C GLY A 545 5.55 9.65 -26.38
N CYS A 546 4.99 9.81 -25.17
CA CYS A 546 4.37 8.72 -24.41
C CYS A 546 2.84 8.73 -24.51
N PRO A 547 2.17 7.56 -24.48
CA PRO A 547 0.73 7.50 -24.23
C PRO A 547 0.38 8.08 -22.86
N PRO A 548 -0.84 8.63 -22.68
CA PRO A 548 -1.29 9.10 -21.38
C PRO A 548 -1.22 8.00 -20.31
N PHE A 549 -0.75 8.39 -19.12
CA PHE A 549 -0.56 7.57 -17.92
C PHE A 549 0.39 6.39 -18.08
N ALA A 550 1.18 6.34 -19.17
CA ALA A 550 2.19 5.30 -19.35
C ALA A 550 3.27 5.36 -18.27
N GLU A 551 3.55 6.56 -17.74
CA GLU A 551 4.53 6.79 -16.68
C GLU A 551 4.21 6.09 -15.35
N GLU A 552 2.95 5.72 -15.10
CA GLU A 552 2.58 4.92 -13.91
C GLU A 552 3.19 3.50 -13.93
N LYS A 553 3.60 3.05 -15.13
CA LYS A 553 4.19 1.73 -15.36
C LYS A 553 5.71 1.79 -15.45
N TYR A 554 6.31 2.98 -15.55
CA TYR A 554 7.76 3.12 -15.69
C TYR A 554 8.44 2.81 -14.35
N ALA A 555 9.34 1.83 -14.36
CA ALA A 555 10.15 1.49 -13.19
C ALA A 555 11.45 2.29 -13.14
N THR A 556 12.04 2.56 -14.30
CA THR A 556 13.34 3.19 -14.44
C THR A 556 13.36 4.04 -15.71
N LEU A 557 13.98 5.22 -15.62
CA LEU A 557 14.37 6.03 -16.76
C LEU A 557 15.84 5.78 -17.07
N GLN A 558 16.12 5.42 -18.33
CA GLN A 558 17.46 5.32 -18.89
C GLN A 558 17.63 6.41 -19.94
N PHE A 559 18.82 7.00 -19.98
CA PHE A 559 19.09 8.17 -20.81
C PHE A 559 20.06 7.77 -21.93
N GLN A 560 19.67 7.99 -23.19
CA GLN A 560 20.47 7.59 -24.35
C GLN A 560 21.81 8.34 -24.42
N ASP A 561 21.82 9.59 -23.99
CA ASP A 561 22.99 10.47 -23.92
C ASP A 561 23.85 10.23 -22.66
N ASN A 562 23.31 9.51 -21.66
CA ASN A 562 24.05 9.11 -20.47
C ASN A 562 23.67 7.68 -20.02
N PRO A 563 24.23 6.64 -20.68
CA PRO A 563 23.89 5.24 -20.40
C PRO A 563 24.24 4.77 -18.99
N SER A 564 25.17 5.47 -18.31
CA SER A 564 25.53 5.21 -16.91
C SER A 564 24.53 5.79 -15.91
N LEU A 565 23.71 6.75 -16.31
CA LEU A 565 22.69 7.36 -15.47
C LEU A 565 21.39 6.56 -15.58
N SER A 566 20.90 6.12 -14.43
CA SER A 566 19.63 5.40 -14.29
C SER A 566 18.85 6.02 -13.14
N ILE A 567 17.62 6.46 -13.42
CA ILE A 567 16.73 7.05 -12.41
C ILE A 567 15.59 6.09 -12.15
N ASP A 568 15.50 5.60 -10.92
CA ASP A 568 14.42 4.71 -10.52
C ASP A 568 13.21 5.49 -10.04
N LEU A 569 12.05 5.15 -10.60
CA LEU A 569 10.77 5.75 -10.27
C LEU A 569 10.07 4.89 -9.22
N GLY A 570 9.66 5.54 -8.13
CA GLY A 570 8.92 4.90 -7.03
C GLY A 570 7.44 4.66 -7.36
N ALA A 571 6.60 4.52 -6.33
CA ALA A 571 5.14 4.46 -6.52
C ALA A 571 4.59 5.72 -7.25
N PRO A 572 3.38 5.71 -7.82
CA PRO A 572 2.77 6.91 -8.41
C PRO A 572 2.62 8.07 -7.39
N SER A 573 2.70 9.31 -7.87
CA SER A 573 2.55 10.51 -7.04
C SER A 573 1.07 10.75 -6.71
N THR A 574 0.77 11.04 -5.44
CA THR A 574 -0.58 11.44 -5.00
C THR A 574 -0.68 12.95 -4.96
N PHE A 575 -1.60 13.53 -5.73
CA PHE A 575 -1.84 14.98 -5.71
C PHE A 575 -2.44 15.42 -4.38
N CYS A 576 -2.06 16.63 -3.93
CA CYS A 576 -2.69 17.23 -2.76
C CYS A 576 -4.15 17.57 -3.13
N PRO A 577 -5.15 17.19 -2.31
CA PRO A 577 -6.56 17.43 -2.61
C PRO A 577 -7.00 18.90 -2.51
N ASN A 578 -6.11 19.82 -2.10
CA ASN A 578 -6.39 21.23 -1.86
C ASN A 578 -5.73 22.15 -2.89
#